data_AF-W9VKW8-F1
#
_entry.id   AF-W9VKW8-F1
#
_cell.length_a   1.000
_cell.length_b   1.000
_cell.length_c   1.000
_cell.angle_alpha   90.00
_cell.angle_beta   90.00
_cell.angle_gamma   90.00
#
_symmetry.space_group_name_H-M   'P 1'
#
loop_
_entity.id
_entity.type
_entity.pdbx_description
1 polymer ?
#
loop_
_entity_poly.entity_id
_entity_poly.type
_entity_poly.pdbx_seq_one_letter_code
_entity_poly.pdbx_strand_id
1 'polypeptide(L)'
;MSQILDKDFLQHLIDIHNIGCGERPRLKWYITAIIAFGGMNYAELIPELYKIVLDTHVADKDQMTETRKIREALTKVCGIWGAAKTGTSLRQLLTATPEYLQESKCYR
;
A
#
# COMPACT_ATOMS: atom_id res chain seq x y z
N MET A 1 6.02 9.11 -13.85
CA MET A 1 4.73 8.46 -13.59
C MET A 1 4.63 7.31 -14.57
N SER A 2 4.42 6.11 -14.08
CA SER A 2 4.08 4.92 -14.87
C SER A 2 2.89 5.20 -15.77
N GLN A 3 2.84 4.52 -16.91
CA GLN A 3 1.67 4.51 -17.79
C GLN A 3 0.44 3.84 -17.14
N ILE A 4 0.62 3.07 -16.06
CA ILE A 4 -0.45 2.30 -15.40
C ILE A 4 -1.02 3.07 -14.20
N LEU A 5 -0.17 3.72 -13.41
CA LEU A 5 -0.58 4.49 -12.23
C LEU A 5 -0.69 5.99 -12.56
N ASP A 6 -1.38 6.28 -13.66
CA ASP A 6 -1.65 7.66 -14.05
C ASP A 6 -2.73 8.31 -13.17
N LYS A 7 -2.92 9.62 -13.34
CA LYS A 7 -3.85 10.41 -12.53
C LYS A 7 -5.30 9.94 -12.71
N ASP A 8 -5.68 9.55 -13.92
CA ASP A 8 -7.05 9.17 -14.24
C ASP A 8 -7.40 7.84 -13.56
N PHE A 9 -6.49 6.88 -13.59
CA PHE A 9 -6.62 5.61 -12.89
C PHE A 9 -6.74 5.80 -11.37
N LEU A 10 -5.86 6.63 -10.78
CA LEU A 10 -5.90 6.90 -9.35
C LEU A 10 -7.19 7.62 -8.92
N GLN A 11 -7.65 8.59 -9.71
CA GLN A 11 -8.91 9.27 -9.46
C GLN A 11 -10.08 8.29 -9.52
N HIS A 12 -10.07 7.39 -10.51
CA HIS A 12 -11.11 6.36 -10.62
C HIS A 12 -11.15 5.42 -9.40
N LEU A 13 -9.99 5.02 -8.85
CA LEU A 13 -9.93 4.24 -7.62
C LEU A 13 -10.53 4.98 -6.42
N ILE A 14 -10.24 6.28 -6.30
CA ILE A 14 -10.79 7.13 -5.24
C ILE A 14 -12.30 7.25 -5.37
N ASP A 15 -12.81 7.46 -6.60
CA ASP A 15 -14.23 7.60 -6.86
C ASP A 15 -15.00 6.31 -6.52
N ILE A 16 -14.50 5.15 -6.97
CA ILE A 16 -15.07 3.84 -6.61
C ILE A 16 -15.09 3.65 -5.09
N HIS A 17 -14.00 4.01 -4.42
CA HIS A 17 -13.92 3.90 -2.97
C HIS A 17 -14.96 4.78 -2.26
N ASN A 18 -15.12 6.02 -2.71
CA ASN A 18 -16.09 6.97 -2.14
C ASN A 18 -17.54 6.49 -2.35
N ILE A 19 -17.85 5.94 -3.52
CA ILE A 19 -19.16 5.33 -3.80
C ILE A 19 -19.42 4.15 -2.85
N GLY A 20 -18.43 3.26 -2.69
CA GLY A 20 -18.59 2.01 -1.94
C GLY A 20 -18.57 2.16 -0.41
N CYS A 21 -17.94 3.21 0.14
CA CYS A 21 -17.69 3.35 1.58
C CYS A 21 -18.49 4.47 2.28
N GLY A 22 -19.24 5.31 1.55
CA GLY A 22 -20.05 6.38 2.13
C GLY A 22 -19.23 7.48 2.85
N GLU A 23 -19.88 8.27 3.72
CA GLU A 23 -19.30 9.48 4.33
C GLU A 23 -18.15 9.25 5.34
N ARG A 24 -17.92 8.00 5.77
CA ARG A 24 -16.83 7.65 6.70
C ARG A 24 -16.14 6.36 6.29
N PRO A 25 -15.22 6.42 5.32
CA PRO A 25 -14.47 5.23 4.95
C PRO A 25 -13.64 4.76 6.14
N ARG A 26 -14.03 3.62 6.72
CA ARG A 26 -13.30 2.96 7.80
C ARG A 26 -11.92 2.47 7.33
N LEU A 27 -11.78 2.24 6.03
CA LEU A 27 -10.57 1.78 5.36
C LEU A 27 -10.17 2.82 4.32
N LYS A 28 -8.88 3.08 4.15
CA LYS A 28 -8.38 4.02 3.15
C LYS A 28 -8.20 3.29 1.82
N TRP A 29 -8.62 3.90 0.71
CA TRP A 29 -8.59 3.30 -0.63
C TRP A 29 -7.23 2.66 -0.98
N TYR A 30 -6.14 3.35 -0.63
CA TYR A 30 -4.79 2.92 -0.99
C TYR A 30 -4.35 1.64 -0.29
N ILE A 31 -4.90 1.34 0.89
CA ILE A 31 -4.61 0.07 1.59
C ILE A 31 -5.15 -1.08 0.76
N THR A 32 -6.40 -0.98 0.30
CA THR A 32 -7.02 -1.99 -0.55
C THR A 32 -6.28 -2.14 -1.88
N ALA A 33 -5.91 -1.03 -2.53
CA ALA A 33 -5.20 -1.05 -3.81
C ALA A 33 -3.82 -1.73 -3.70
N ILE A 34 -3.00 -1.39 -2.70
CA ILE A 34 -1.68 -2.00 -2.49
C ILE A 34 -1.79 -3.51 -2.23
N ILE A 35 -2.78 -3.92 -1.42
CA ILE A 35 -3.01 -5.35 -1.14
C ILE A 35 -3.46 -6.09 -2.41
N ALA A 36 -4.34 -5.48 -3.20
CA ALA A 36 -4.80 -6.05 -4.46
C ALA A 36 -3.62 -6.29 -5.42
N PHE A 37 -2.70 -5.34 -5.55
CA PHE A 37 -1.48 -5.53 -6.34
C PHE A 37 -0.63 -6.70 -5.86
N GLY A 38 -0.37 -6.80 -4.55
CA GLY A 38 0.34 -7.95 -3.99
C GLY A 38 -0.38 -9.28 -4.25
N GLY A 39 -1.70 -9.28 -4.15
CA GLY A 39 -2.53 -10.47 -4.37
C GLY A 39 -2.64 -10.94 -5.80
N MET A 40 -2.77 -10.00 -6.72
CA MET A 40 -3.01 -10.26 -8.14
C MET A 40 -1.72 -10.42 -8.96
N ASN A 41 -0.55 -10.54 -8.30
CA ASN A 41 0.78 -10.65 -8.92
C ASN A 41 1.25 -9.38 -9.65
N TYR A 42 0.83 -8.20 -9.20
CA TYR A 42 1.32 -6.90 -9.67
C TYR A 42 2.18 -6.20 -8.61
N ALA A 43 2.99 -6.98 -7.87
CA ALA A 43 3.76 -6.47 -6.74
C ALA A 43 4.78 -5.39 -7.15
N GLU A 44 5.21 -5.38 -8.40
CA GLU A 44 6.07 -4.35 -9.01
C GLU A 44 5.45 -2.95 -9.06
N LEU A 45 4.11 -2.83 -8.91
CA LEU A 45 3.42 -1.53 -8.83
C LEU A 45 3.35 -0.97 -7.40
N ILE A 46 3.61 -1.81 -6.39
CA ILE A 46 3.59 -1.40 -4.97
C ILE A 46 4.56 -0.24 -4.69
N PRO A 47 5.83 -0.26 -5.16
CA PRO A 47 6.79 0.80 -4.88
C PRO A 47 6.30 2.19 -5.30
N GLU A 48 5.73 2.29 -6.49
CA GLU A 48 5.28 3.56 -7.05
C GLU A 48 4.00 4.05 -6.36
N LEU A 49 2.99 3.19 -6.22
CA LEU A 49 1.76 3.57 -5.53
C LEU A 49 2.04 3.99 -4.08
N TYR A 50 2.93 3.29 -3.38
CA TYR A 50 3.33 3.63 -2.02
C TYR A 50 3.96 5.03 -1.93
N LYS A 51 4.86 5.38 -2.85
CA LYS A 51 5.46 6.73 -2.90
C LYS A 51 4.42 7.80 -3.16
N ILE A 52 3.53 7.59 -4.14
CA ILE A 52 2.44 8.52 -4.43
C ILE A 52 1.58 8.74 -3.17
N VAL A 53 1.23 7.68 -2.46
CA VAL A 53 0.41 7.75 -1.24
C VAL A 53 1.12 8.52 -0.13
N LEU A 54 2.41 8.26 0.11
CA LEU A 54 3.17 9.02 1.11
C LEU A 54 3.24 10.51 0.76
N ASP A 55 3.48 10.85 -0.51
CA ASP A 55 3.69 12.23 -0.94
C ASP A 55 2.39 13.05 -0.97
N THR A 56 1.25 12.40 -1.22
CA THR A 56 0.00 13.12 -1.55
C THR A 56 -1.18 12.82 -0.63
N HIS A 57 -1.18 11.71 0.11
CA HIS A 57 -2.36 11.25 0.87
C HIS A 57 -2.08 11.02 2.37
N VAL A 58 -0.82 11.12 2.81
CA VAL A 58 -0.44 10.88 4.21
C VAL A 58 0.42 12.03 4.72
N ALA A 59 -0.02 12.70 5.78
CA ALA A 59 0.80 13.72 6.44
C ALA A 59 2.07 13.10 7.04
N ASP A 60 3.20 13.81 7.00
CA ASP A 60 4.52 13.33 7.46
C ASP A 60 4.50 12.65 8.83
N LYS A 61 3.78 13.25 9.79
CA LYS A 61 3.63 12.72 11.16
C LYS A 61 2.94 11.35 11.23
N ASP A 62 2.14 11.02 10.23
CA ASP A 62 1.34 9.80 10.15
C ASP A 62 1.98 8.73 9.24
N GLN A 63 3.02 9.08 8.48
CA GLN A 63 3.65 8.19 7.49
C GLN A 63 4.15 6.87 8.11
N MET A 64 4.80 6.92 9.28
CA MET A 64 5.25 5.70 9.97
C MET A 64 4.07 4.78 10.33
N THR A 65 3.00 5.36 10.88
CA THR A 65 1.80 4.62 11.28
C THR A 65 1.12 3.99 10.07
N GLU A 66 1.02 4.71 8.95
CA GLU A 66 0.41 4.19 7.73
C GLU A 66 1.28 3.14 7.04
N THR A 67 2.59 3.32 7.03
CA THR A 67 3.56 2.32 6.53
C THR A 67 3.42 1.00 7.28
N ARG A 68 3.29 1.05 8.62
CA ARG A 68 3.05 -0.13 9.46
C ARG A 68 1.74 -0.83 9.09
N LYS A 69 0.65 -0.07 8.94
CA LYS A 69 -0.66 -0.62 8.53
C LYS A 69 -0.59 -1.31 7.17
N ILE A 70 0.07 -0.69 6.18
CA ILE A 70 0.24 -1.29 4.84
C ILE A 70 1.03 -2.60 4.94
N ARG A 71 2.15 -2.61 5.67
CA ARG A 71 2.97 -3.80 5.89
C ARG A 71 2.18 -4.92 6.57
N GLU A 72 1.46 -4.60 7.64
CA GLU A 72 0.61 -5.54 8.36
C GLU A 72 -0.50 -6.10 7.46
N ALA A 73 -1.14 -5.25 6.66
CA ALA A 73 -2.22 -5.67 5.78
C ALA A 73 -1.72 -6.57 4.64
N LEU A 74 -0.58 -6.27 4.03
CA LEU A 74 0.10 -7.17 3.08
C LEU A 74 0.43 -8.51 3.73
N THR A 75 0.95 -8.49 4.96
CA THR A 75 1.30 -9.72 5.68
C THR A 75 0.09 -10.61 5.90
N LYS A 76 -1.01 -10.03 6.39
CA LYS A 76 -2.24 -10.75 6.70
C LYS A 76 -2.94 -11.27 5.45
N VAL A 77 -3.16 -10.40 4.45
CA VAL A 77 -3.97 -10.76 3.28
C VAL A 77 -3.17 -11.58 2.28
N CYS A 78 -1.95 -11.18 1.94
CA CYS A 78 -1.13 -12.00 1.04
C CYS A 78 -0.75 -13.35 1.66
N GLY A 79 -0.69 -13.43 3.00
CA GLY A 79 -0.47 -14.67 3.73
C GLY A 79 -1.50 -15.76 3.39
N ILE A 80 -2.75 -15.37 3.13
CA ILE A 80 -3.82 -16.30 2.72
C ILE A 80 -3.49 -16.94 1.36
N TRP A 81 -2.92 -16.17 0.43
CA TRP A 81 -2.54 -16.68 -0.90
C TRP A 81 -1.17 -17.37 -0.92
N GLY A 82 -0.42 -17.33 0.17
CA GLY A 82 0.80 -18.10 0.37
C GLY A 82 2.06 -17.25 0.59
N ALA A 83 3.03 -17.85 1.28
CA ALA A 83 4.25 -17.19 1.74
C ALA A 83 5.06 -16.52 0.61
N ALA A 84 5.08 -17.10 -0.59
CA ALA A 84 5.80 -16.55 -1.73
C ALA A 84 5.25 -15.18 -2.17
N LYS A 85 3.92 -15.03 -2.19
CA LYS A 85 3.25 -13.75 -2.52
C LYS A 85 3.48 -12.71 -1.43
N THR A 86 3.38 -13.10 -0.17
CA THR A 86 3.69 -12.23 0.97
C THR A 86 5.13 -11.72 0.89
N GLY A 87 6.11 -12.61 0.72
CA GLY A 87 7.51 -12.25 0.65
C GLY A 87 7.81 -11.31 -0.53
N THR A 88 7.21 -11.57 -1.70
CA THR A 88 7.39 -10.71 -2.88
C THR A 88 6.81 -9.31 -2.66
N SER A 89 5.60 -9.23 -2.11
CA SER A 89 4.92 -7.95 -1.85
C SER A 89 5.62 -7.13 -0.78
N LEU A 90 6.06 -7.76 0.32
CA LEU A 90 6.78 -7.09 1.40
C LEU A 90 8.16 -6.60 0.96
N ARG A 91 8.86 -7.35 0.10
CA ARG A 91 10.14 -6.90 -0.48
C ARG A 91 9.94 -5.66 -1.35
N GLN A 92 8.92 -5.64 -2.19
CA GLN A 92 8.59 -4.48 -3.02
C GLN A 92 8.21 -3.25 -2.19
N LEU A 93 7.45 -3.44 -1.10
CA LEU A 93 7.21 -2.34 -0.17
C LEU A 93 8.52 -1.83 0.47
N LEU A 94 9.38 -2.74 0.92
CA LEU A 94 10.64 -2.39 1.60
C LEU A 94 11.59 -1.59 0.69
N THR A 95 11.73 -1.96 -0.60
CA THR A 95 12.59 -1.23 -1.55
C THR A 95 12.15 0.22 -1.75
N ALA A 96 10.88 0.54 -1.52
CA ALA A 96 10.35 1.89 -1.59
C ALA A 96 10.25 2.60 -0.24
N THR A 97 10.43 1.89 0.88
CA THR A 97 10.28 2.45 2.23
C THR A 97 11.53 3.24 2.62
N PRO A 98 11.44 4.56 2.81
CA PRO A 98 12.54 5.38 3.30
C PRO A 98 13.08 4.87 4.64
N GLU A 99 14.38 5.03 4.90
CA GLU A 99 15.03 4.52 6.11
C GLU A 99 14.36 4.99 7.41
N TYR A 100 13.92 6.26 7.46
CA TYR A 100 13.21 6.82 8.63
C TYR A 100 11.82 6.19 8.87
N LEU A 101 11.28 5.45 7.91
CA LEU A 101 10.02 4.70 7.99
C LEU A 101 10.23 3.18 8.17
N GLN A 102 11.48 2.71 8.22
CA GLN A 102 11.80 1.32 8.49
C GLN A 102 11.78 1.04 10.01
N GLU A 103 11.44 -0.19 10.39
CA GLU A 103 11.46 -0.57 11.81
C GLU A 103 12.90 -0.61 12.32
N SER A 104 13.17 0.14 13.38
CA SER A 104 14.49 0.16 14.03
C SER A 104 14.72 -1.05 14.93
N LYS A 105 13.68 -1.82 15.26
CA LYS A 105 13.75 -2.99 16.14
C LYS A 105 13.12 -4.21 15.47
N CYS A 106 13.93 -5.25 15.30
CA CYS A 106 13.46 -6.60 15.00
C CYS A 106 13.39 -7.38 16.32
N TYR A 107 12.19 -7.78 16.73
CA TYR A 107 12.01 -8.71 17.84
C TYR A 107 12.22 -10.11 17.27
N ARG A 108 13.35 -10.73 17.61
CA ARG A 108 13.76 -12.04 17.11
C ARG A 108 13.63 -13.10 18.19
#